data_AF-I0AKS2-F1
#
_entry.id   AF-I0AKS2-F1
#
_cell.length_a   1.000
_cell.length_b   1.000
_cell.length_c   1.000
_cell.angle_alpha   90.00
_cell.angle_beta   90.00
_cell.angle_gamma   90.00
#
_symmetry.space_group_name_H-M   'P 1'
#
loop_
_entity.id
_entity.type
_entity.pdbx_description
1 polymer ?
#
loop_
_entity_poly.entity_id
_entity_poly.type
_entity_poly.pdbx_seq_one_letter_code
_entity_poly.pdbx_strand_id
1 'polypeptide(L)' 'MNLKNFFSNIPDNLQDELIETVLKSDSIRIERIISKGQFSPENFWYNQSENEWVIVLEGKALIKY' A
#
# COMPACT_ATOMS: atom_id res chain seq x y z
N MET A 1 5.30 -22.50 7.89
CA MET A 1 5.08 -21.05 7.67
C MET A 1 5.42 -20.73 6.23
N ASN A 2 4.54 -20.04 5.50
CA ASN A 2 4.83 -19.61 4.13
C ASN A 2 5.59 -18.28 4.23
N LEU A 3 6.91 -18.29 3.97
CA LEU A 3 7.72 -17.07 3.94
C LEU A 3 7.43 -16.33 2.64
N LYS A 4 6.75 -15.17 2.74
CA LYS A 4 6.56 -14.24 1.63
C LYS A 4 7.55 -13.09 1.74
N ASN A 5 8.02 -12.60 0.59
CA ASN A 5 8.95 -11.48 0.50
C ASN A 5 8.24 -10.26 -0.13
N PHE A 6 8.28 -9.11 0.56
CA PHE A 6 7.65 -7.86 0.09
C PHE A 6 8.21 -7.36 -1.25
N PHE A 7 9.42 -7.75 -1.62
CA PHE A 7 10.11 -7.35 -2.86
C PHE A 7 9.93 -8.36 -4.02
N SER A 8 9.18 -9.45 -3.81
CA SER A 8 8.93 -10.46 -4.85
C SER A 8 7.70 -10.14 -5.70
N ASN A 9 7.65 -10.64 -6.94
CA ASN A 9 6.50 -10.55 -7.84
C ASN A 9 5.99 -9.11 -8.07
N ILE A 10 6.91 -8.15 -8.22
CA ILE A 10 6.57 -6.77 -8.56
C ILE A 10 6.41 -6.66 -10.09
N PRO A 11 5.22 -6.33 -10.62
CA PRO A 11 5.02 -6.21 -12.07
C PRO A 11 5.86 -5.06 -12.66
N ASP A 12 6.32 -5.23 -13.90
CA ASP A 12 7.07 -4.18 -14.61
C ASP A 12 6.18 -3.00 -14.99
N ASN A 13 4.93 -3.25 -15.36
CA ASN A 13 3.96 -2.23 -15.71
C ASN A 13 2.77 -2.26 -14.74
N LEU A 14 2.40 -1.09 -14.23
CA LEU A 14 1.35 -0.91 -13.24
C LEU A 14 0.59 0.38 -13.59
N GLN A 15 -0.65 0.24 -14.09
CA GLN A 15 -1.47 1.42 -14.37
C GLN A 15 -1.96 2.04 -13.06
N ASP A 16 -2.61 1.23 -12.23
CA ASP A 16 -3.06 1.60 -10.89
C ASP A 16 -2.12 1.01 -9.83
N GLU A 17 -2.20 1.50 -8.59
CA GLU A 17 -1.49 0.88 -7.47
C GLU A 17 -1.94 -0.57 -7.27
N LEU A 18 -0.99 -1.44 -6.91
CA LEU A 18 -1.31 -2.82 -6.54
C LEU A 18 -1.40 -2.89 -5.02
N ILE A 19 -2.59 -3.20 -4.53
CA ILE A 19 -2.88 -3.39 -3.11
C ILE A 19 -3.15 -4.87 -2.86
N GLU A 20 -2.37 -5.47 -1.98
CA GLU A 20 -2.49 -6.88 -1.62
C GLU A 20 -2.63 -7.05 -0.12
N THR A 21 -3.67 -7.75 0.32
CA THR A 21 -3.81 -8.14 1.72
C THR A 21 -2.79 -9.23 2.06
N VAL A 22 -1.88 -8.93 2.96
CA VAL A 22 -0.87 -9.85 3.51
C VAL A 22 -1.48 -10.66 4.65
N LEU A 23 -2.21 -9.97 5.52
CA LEU A 23 -2.91 -10.54 6.67
C LEU A 23 -4.16 -9.72 6.96
N LYS A 24 -5.23 -10.40 7.33
CA LYS A 24 -6.46 -9.77 7.83
C LYS A 24 -7.00 -10.58 8.99
N SER A 25 -7.31 -9.91 10.09
CA SER A 25 -8.07 -10.42 11.22
C SER A 25 -9.15 -9.41 11.60
N ASP A 26 -9.89 -9.69 12.68
CA ASP A 26 -10.93 -8.80 13.18
C ASP A 26 -10.38 -7.46 13.72
N SER A 27 -9.10 -7.42 14.08
CA SER A 27 -8.48 -6.26 14.75
C SER A 27 -7.38 -5.58 13.95
N ILE A 28 -6.85 -6.22 12.91
CA ILE A 28 -5.77 -5.65 12.10
C ILE A 28 -5.83 -6.12 10.64
N ARG A 29 -5.49 -5.19 9.76
CA ARG A 29 -5.27 -5.43 8.34
C ARG A 29 -3.85 -4.98 7.98
N ILE A 30 -3.11 -5.86 7.32
CA ILE A 30 -1.77 -5.56 6.80
C ILE A 30 -1.85 -5.69 5.29
N GLU A 31 -1.54 -4.60 4.60
CA GLU A 31 -1.54 -4.52 3.15
C GLU A 31 -0.13 -4.21 2.64
N ARG A 32 0.23 -4.82 1.51
CA ARG A 32 1.36 -4.43 0.69
C ARG A 32 0.82 -3.53 -0.41
N ILE A 33 1.40 -2.34 -0.55
CA ILE A 33 1.07 -1.39 -1.61
C ILE A 33 2.30 -1.24 -2.50
N ILE A 34 2.12 -1.38 -3.81
CA ILE A 34 3.16 -1.10 -4.81
C ILE A 34 2.68 0.05 -5.69
N SER A 35 3.49 1.10 -5.72
CA SER A 35 3.27 2.28 -6.55
C SER A 35 4.47 2.51 -7.48
N LYS A 36 4.21 2.91 -8.72
CA LYS A 36 5.18 3.35 -9.74
C LYS A 36 4.93 4.80 -10.17
N GLY A 37 4.64 5.67 -9.20
CA GLY A 37 4.44 7.11 -9.41
C GLY A 37 2.98 7.56 -9.46
N GLN A 38 2.03 6.67 -9.18
CA GLN A 38 0.65 7.05 -8.92
C GLN A 38 0.57 8.02 -7.74
N PHE A 39 -0.49 8.81 -7.73
CA PHE A 39 -0.83 9.76 -6.68
C PHE A 39 -2.34 9.88 -6.59
N SER A 40 -2.84 10.30 -5.43
CA SER A 40 -4.27 10.54 -5.24
C SER A 40 -4.79 11.62 -6.20
N PRO A 41 -6.00 11.47 -6.76
CA PRO A 41 -6.59 12.49 -7.62
C PRO A 41 -6.68 13.86 -6.94
N GLU A 42 -6.79 14.91 -7.75
CA GLU A 42 -7.00 16.25 -7.24
C GLU A 42 -8.27 16.32 -6.37
N ASN A 43 -8.17 16.99 -5.21
CA ASN A 43 -9.25 17.12 -4.23
C ASN A 43 -9.77 15.81 -3.59
N PHE A 44 -9.07 14.70 -3.78
CA PHE A 44 -9.38 13.44 -3.10
C PHE A 44 -8.71 13.38 -1.71
N TRP A 45 -9.45 12.86 -0.74
CA TRP A 45 -8.95 12.59 0.61
C TRP A 45 -9.39 11.21 1.08
N TYR A 46 -8.46 10.46 1.65
CA TYR A 46 -8.79 9.22 2.34
C TYR A 46 -9.51 9.55 3.65
N ASN A 47 -10.69 8.94 3.85
CA ASN A 47 -11.46 9.03 5.08
C ASN A 47 -11.92 7.62 5.46
N GLN A 48 -11.36 7.08 6.52
CA GLN A 48 -11.59 5.71 6.97
C GLN A 48 -11.81 5.66 8.48
N SER A 49 -12.55 4.65 8.94
CA SER A 49 -12.83 4.43 10.37
C SER A 49 -11.65 3.83 11.13
N GLU A 50 -10.68 3.26 10.41
CA GLU A 50 -9.51 2.58 10.96
C GLU A 50 -8.35 3.58 11.15
N ASN A 51 -7.54 3.38 12.20
CA ASN A 51 -6.26 4.06 12.28
C ASN A 51 -5.28 3.40 11.31
N GLU A 52 -4.54 4.21 10.56
CA GLU A 52 -3.55 3.72 9.61
C GLU A 52 -2.14 4.04 10.06
N TRP A 53 -1.26 3.05 9.94
CA TRP A 53 0.17 3.24 10.02
C TRP A 53 0.78 2.77 8.71
N VAL A 54 1.55 3.65 8.05
CA VAL A 54 2.17 3.38 6.76
C VAL A 54 3.68 3.57 6.86
N ILE A 55 4.43 2.74 6.13
CA ILE A 55 5.88 2.83 6.04
C ILE A 55 6.32 2.60 4.60
N VAL A 56 7.31 3.38 4.16
CA VAL A 56 7.99 3.16 2.87
C VAL A 56 9.12 2.16 3.10
N LEU A 57 9.03 0.99 2.49
CA LEU A 57 10.10 -0.02 2.53
C LEU A 57 11.18 0.22 1.48
N GLU A 58 10.80 0.78 0.32
CA GLU A 58 11.70 1.13 -0.79
C GLU A 58 11.16 2.33 -1.57
N GLY A 59 12.06 3.18 -2.07
CA GLY A 59 11.69 4.37 -2.82
C GLY A 59 11.35 5.57 -1.93
N LYS A 60 10.33 6.33 -2.32
CA LYS A 60 9.89 7.54 -1.62
C LYS A 60 8.42 7.83 -1.90
N ALA A 61 7.74 8.43 -0.93
CA ALA A 61 6.37 8.89 -1.06
C ALA A 61 6.21 10.27 -0.42
N LEU A 62 5.18 11.01 -0.83
CA LEU A 62 4.74 12.24 -0.20
C LEU A 62 3.32 12.03 0.30
N ILE A 63 3.08 12.35 1.57
CA ILE A 63 1.75 12.29 2.19
C ILE A 63 1.36 13.71 2.61
N LYS A 64 0.09 14.05 2.39
CA LYS A 64 -0.50 15.31 2.81
C LYS A 64 -1.53 15.04 3.91
N TYR A 65 -1.57 15.90 4.91
CA TYR A 65 -2.53 15.92 6.01
C TYR A 65 -3.38 17.20 5.96
#